data_AF-A0A0K1IVG7-F1
#
_entry.id   AF-A0A0K1IVG7-F1
#
_cell.length_a   1.000
_cell.length_b   1.000
_cell.length_c   1.000
_cell.angle_alpha   90.00
_cell.angle_beta   90.00
_cell.angle_gamma   90.00
#
_symmetry.space_group_name_H-M   'P 1'
#
loop_
_entity.id
_entity.type
_entity.pdbx_description
1 polymer ?
#
loop_
_entity_poly.entity_id
_entity_poly.type
_entity_poly.pdbx_seq_one_letter_code
_entity_poly.pdbx_strand_id
1 'polypeptide(L)'
;MILPAESLSSLFQVLALAQASLLAIIVSVGLLSVQIAANQFTPLIGRRFEEDEFLTSTILRFGVSIALALLAMLLIPELYPLAGRLSLFGLVVLVAAGAGGATFSFLSVIDVKDDMLNYLNPESLLDDLLEDVSFEAYRRFSEELQENGHTARSPVLEIFQIGQRAFEDNDNHTAIYAIHTLDKASQKILTEYGELSEEERREVSFHQRDLFDYWKRLIDSAVEKGTDKTLYQIVLSQKEIATVAAESRLSRVGGEAAKTLQYLCEQAYQRDRLEKGYYARFKHILEASIKHDVPGIADLTVIYMKSFAFTITRDFEPEGEHRSWEESIVDNLFAYLRDTWSKVFEEKSGQIKDGEYRDLHDRFEKSIGHYVSTCWAFDRPYPSNLESDLTSVAISAAENDEQWAVSRITRMLVELWVITERRESLRVNDLARIIDSGGHKGVEDAFEHILSYEYVDQDDMGEPVVIGEDDWEKKMEQHSSKMYDNVVEGIGRLNSVPDFREHVVGLREQMETRYNDYFDDSDTQR
;
A
#
# COMPACT_ATOMS: atom_id res chain seq x y z
N MET A 1 -51.11 28.38 46.97
CA MET A 1 -50.26 29.56 47.23
C MET A 1 -50.02 30.21 45.88
N ILE A 2 -50.69 31.33 45.57
CA ILE A 2 -50.57 31.98 44.25
C ILE A 2 -49.42 32.98 44.39
N LEU A 3 -48.34 32.76 43.66
CA LEU A 3 -47.19 33.68 43.64
C LEU A 3 -47.62 35.04 43.06
N PRO A 4 -47.12 36.18 43.59
CA PRO A 4 -47.37 37.48 42.99
C PRO A 4 -46.90 37.52 41.52
N ALA A 5 -47.65 38.17 40.64
CA ALA A 5 -47.29 38.32 39.23
C ALA A 5 -45.90 38.95 39.03
N GLU A 6 -45.53 39.89 39.91
CA GLU A 6 -44.20 40.52 39.93
C GLU A 6 -43.09 39.51 40.22
N SER A 7 -43.33 38.54 41.12
CA SER A 7 -42.36 37.48 41.43
C SER A 7 -42.17 36.50 40.27
N LEU A 8 -43.25 36.19 39.53
CA LEU A 8 -43.18 35.33 38.34
C LEU A 8 -42.48 36.04 37.17
N SER A 9 -42.81 37.31 36.94
CA SER A 9 -42.16 38.12 35.90
C SER A 9 -40.65 38.26 36.16
N SER A 10 -40.27 38.54 37.42
CA SER A 10 -38.87 38.58 37.84
C SER A 10 -38.17 37.23 37.65
N LEU A 11 -38.85 36.11 37.94
CA LEU A 11 -38.30 34.77 37.71
C LEU A 11 -38.03 34.50 36.23
N PHE A 12 -38.97 34.81 35.32
CA PHE A 12 -38.75 34.63 33.88
C PHE A 12 -37.68 35.57 33.32
N GLN A 13 -37.57 36.78 33.84
CA GLN A 13 -36.49 37.69 33.49
C GLN A 13 -35.12 37.13 33.88
N VAL A 14 -34.98 36.62 35.11
CA VAL A 14 -33.74 35.98 35.58
C VAL A 14 -33.43 34.72 34.76
N LEU A 15 -34.46 33.93 34.42
CA LEU A 15 -34.33 32.74 33.60
C LEU A 15 -33.83 33.07 32.18
N ALA A 16 -34.47 34.04 31.51
CA ALA A 16 -34.07 34.49 30.19
C ALA A 16 -32.63 35.06 30.19
N LEU A 17 -32.27 35.83 31.21
CA LEU A 17 -30.91 36.35 31.37
C LEU A 17 -29.89 35.22 31.58
N ALA A 18 -30.22 34.24 32.43
CA ALA A 18 -29.35 33.09 32.68
C ALA A 18 -29.15 32.25 31.41
N GLN A 19 -30.21 32.00 30.66
CA GLN A 19 -30.16 31.28 29.39
C GLN A 19 -29.38 32.04 28.32
N ALA A 20 -29.60 33.34 28.18
CA ALA A 20 -28.83 34.18 27.26
C ALA A 20 -27.34 34.20 27.63
N SER A 21 -27.01 34.29 28.92
CA SER A 21 -25.63 34.24 29.39
C SER A 21 -24.99 32.88 29.09
N LEU A 22 -25.72 31.79 29.32
CA LEU A 22 -25.25 30.44 29.06
C LEU A 22 -25.04 30.19 27.56
N LEU A 23 -25.99 30.62 26.72
CA LEU A 23 -25.85 30.56 25.27
C LEU A 23 -24.62 31.34 24.81
N ALA A 24 -24.41 32.55 25.35
CA ALA A 24 -23.22 33.35 25.04
C ALA A 24 -21.92 32.64 25.44
N ILE A 25 -21.88 31.96 26.59
CA ILE A 25 -20.74 31.14 27.01
C ILE A 25 -20.54 29.97 26.03
N ILE A 26 -21.59 29.23 25.70
CA ILE A 26 -21.52 28.08 24.77
C ILE A 26 -20.99 28.53 23.40
N VAL A 27 -21.53 29.61 22.85
CA VAL A 27 -21.06 30.16 21.57
C VAL A 27 -19.61 30.62 21.68
N SER A 28 -19.22 31.27 22.79
CA SER A 28 -17.84 31.72 22.99
C SER A 28 -16.85 30.56 23.11
N VAL A 29 -17.15 29.57 23.95
CA VAL A 29 -16.32 28.36 24.12
C VAL A 29 -16.30 27.56 22.83
N GLY A 30 -17.43 27.44 22.13
CA GLY A 30 -17.50 26.78 20.83
C GLY A 30 -16.59 27.44 19.81
N LEU A 31 -16.73 28.74 19.60
CA LEU A 31 -15.86 29.47 18.68
C LEU A 31 -14.38 29.37 19.08
N LEU A 32 -14.06 29.38 20.38
CA LEU A 32 -12.70 29.16 20.86
C LEU A 32 -12.21 27.73 20.58
N SER A 33 -13.02 26.70 20.83
CA SER A 33 -12.70 25.31 20.52
C SER A 33 -12.50 25.11 19.02
N VAL A 34 -13.34 25.74 18.18
CA VAL A 34 -13.18 25.74 16.73
C VAL A 34 -11.88 26.41 16.33
N GLN A 35 -11.55 27.56 16.91
CA GLN A 35 -10.28 28.25 16.65
C GLN A 35 -9.09 27.41 17.11
N ILE A 36 -9.18 26.74 18.27
CA ILE A 36 -8.14 25.84 18.78
C ILE A 36 -7.98 24.66 17.83
N ALA A 37 -9.05 23.95 17.47
CA ALA A 37 -9.03 22.83 16.55
C ALA A 37 -8.53 23.23 15.15
N ALA A 38 -8.97 24.39 14.64
CA ALA A 38 -8.51 24.92 13.35
C ALA A 38 -7.02 25.28 13.37
N ASN A 39 -6.53 25.81 14.49
CA ASN A 39 -5.11 26.12 14.67
C ASN A 39 -4.27 24.87 14.93
N GLN A 40 -4.83 23.87 15.61
CA GLN A 40 -4.13 22.66 16.06
C GLN A 40 -4.09 21.59 14.98
N PHE A 41 -5.14 21.43 14.18
CA PHE A 41 -5.28 20.33 13.22
C PHE A 41 -5.29 20.84 11.78
N THR A 42 -6.32 21.57 11.36
CA THR A 42 -6.38 22.22 10.03
C THR A 42 -7.50 23.27 9.99
N PRO A 43 -7.33 24.40 9.27
CA PRO A 43 -8.40 25.38 9.07
C PRO A 43 -9.66 24.80 8.42
N LEU A 44 -9.58 23.64 7.76
CA LEU A 44 -10.73 22.96 7.15
C LEU A 44 -11.75 22.41 8.16
N ILE A 45 -11.32 22.11 9.39
CA ILE A 45 -12.23 21.71 10.48
C ILE A 45 -13.12 22.88 10.88
N GLY A 46 -12.62 24.12 10.80
CA GLY A 46 -13.39 25.31 11.10
C GLY A 46 -14.63 25.50 10.22
N ARG A 47 -14.57 25.07 8.95
CA ARG A 47 -15.72 25.12 8.04
C ARG A 47 -16.76 24.04 8.33
N ARG A 48 -16.32 22.85 8.74
CA ARG A 48 -17.22 21.76 9.12
C ARG A 48 -18.10 22.15 10.31
N PHE A 49 -17.56 22.93 11.24
CA PHE A 49 -18.32 23.52 12.34
C PHE A 49 -19.37 24.56 11.92
N GLU A 50 -19.18 25.25 10.79
CA GLU A 50 -20.19 26.17 10.24
C GLU A 50 -21.33 25.42 9.56
N GLU A 51 -21.03 24.25 8.98
CA GLU A 51 -22.01 23.38 8.31
C GLU A 51 -22.74 22.44 9.28
N ASP A 52 -22.18 22.23 10.48
CA ASP A 52 -22.75 21.34 11.48
C ASP A 52 -24.10 21.86 12.01
N GLU A 53 -25.14 21.03 11.90
CA GLU A 53 -26.47 21.32 12.44
C GLU A 53 -26.42 21.59 13.95
N PHE A 54 -25.38 21.13 14.65
CA PHE A 54 -25.18 21.29 16.08
C PHE A 54 -25.24 22.75 16.58
N LEU A 55 -24.45 23.66 16.00
CA LEU A 55 -24.40 25.06 16.47
C LEU A 55 -25.74 25.76 16.21
N THR A 56 -26.28 25.53 15.02
CA THR A 56 -27.57 26.09 14.58
C THR A 56 -28.73 25.56 15.43
N SER A 57 -28.76 24.25 15.70
CA SER A 57 -29.75 23.57 16.54
C SER A 57 -29.68 24.07 17.98
N THR A 58 -28.49 24.22 18.55
CA THR A 58 -28.29 24.75 19.91
C THR A 58 -28.74 26.20 20.02
N ILE A 59 -28.32 27.06 19.08
CA ILE A 59 -28.76 28.47 19.02
C ILE A 59 -30.28 28.55 18.90
N LEU A 60 -30.90 27.70 18.08
CA LEU A 60 -32.35 27.69 17.89
C LEU A 60 -33.08 27.20 19.15
N ARG A 61 -32.62 26.13 19.81
CA ARG A 61 -33.21 25.63 21.07
C ARG A 61 -33.17 26.69 22.16
N PHE A 62 -32.03 27.34 22.37
CA PHE A 62 -31.90 28.43 23.34
C PHE A 62 -32.68 29.67 22.93
N GLY A 63 -32.63 30.06 21.66
CA GLY A 63 -33.35 31.21 21.13
C GLY A 63 -34.85 31.08 21.29
N VAL A 64 -35.42 29.92 20.97
CA VAL A 64 -36.84 29.60 21.20
C VAL A 64 -37.17 29.63 22.69
N SER A 65 -36.34 29.04 23.55
CA SER A 65 -36.63 29.07 24.98
C SER A 65 -36.55 30.48 25.58
N ILE A 66 -35.60 31.30 25.16
CA ILE A 66 -35.50 32.70 25.59
C ILE A 66 -36.72 33.48 25.11
N ALA A 67 -37.13 33.30 23.84
CA ALA A 67 -38.33 33.92 23.30
C ALA A 67 -39.59 33.51 24.08
N LEU A 68 -39.74 32.22 24.43
CA LEU A 68 -40.83 31.73 25.27
C LEU A 68 -40.81 32.34 26.68
N ALA A 69 -39.63 32.47 27.29
CA ALA A 69 -39.49 33.09 28.61
C ALA A 69 -39.83 34.60 28.58
N LEU A 70 -39.42 35.32 27.54
CA LEU A 70 -39.74 36.74 27.34
C LEU A 70 -41.23 36.96 27.01
N LEU A 71 -41.81 36.10 26.16
CA LEU A 71 -43.25 36.11 25.91
C LEU A 71 -44.04 35.83 27.18
N ALA A 72 -43.59 34.88 28.01
CA ALA A 72 -44.20 34.62 29.29
C ALA A 72 -44.11 35.84 30.21
N MET A 73 -42.94 36.47 30.30
CA MET A 73 -42.72 37.70 31.07
C MET A 73 -43.65 38.84 30.63
N LEU A 74 -43.87 39.02 29.31
CA LEU A 74 -44.71 40.08 28.76
C LEU A 74 -46.21 39.80 28.98
N LEU A 75 -46.64 38.56 28.78
CA LEU A 75 -48.05 38.18 28.79
C LEU A 75 -48.59 37.92 30.20
N ILE A 76 -47.76 37.48 31.16
CA ILE A 76 -48.21 37.20 32.53
C ILE A 76 -48.82 38.44 33.21
N PRO A 77 -48.19 39.63 33.21
CA PRO A 77 -48.76 40.83 33.83
C PRO A 77 -50.12 41.24 33.26
N GLU A 78 -50.35 41.04 31.96
CA GLU A 78 -51.63 41.36 31.31
C GLU A 78 -52.71 40.29 31.54
N LEU A 79 -52.32 39.00 31.56
CA LEU A 79 -53.24 37.88 31.72
C LEU A 79 -53.61 37.63 33.20
N TYR A 80 -52.77 38.02 34.14
CA TYR A 80 -52.99 37.84 35.58
C TYR A 80 -54.24 38.57 36.13
N PRO A 81 -54.53 39.85 35.81
CA PRO A 81 -55.78 40.50 36.22
C PRO A 81 -57.02 39.94 35.49
N LEU A 82 -56.83 39.35 34.31
CA LEU A 82 -57.85 38.64 33.53
C LEU A 82 -58.07 37.18 33.98
N ALA A 83 -57.24 36.63 34.88
CA ALA A 83 -57.32 35.25 35.37
C ALA A 83 -58.61 34.95 36.15
N GLY A 84 -59.38 35.97 36.52
CA GLY A 84 -60.75 35.81 37.01
C GLY A 84 -61.78 35.43 35.93
N ARG A 85 -61.43 35.52 34.63
CA ARG A 85 -62.28 35.19 33.47
C ARG A 85 -61.64 34.27 32.43
N LEU A 86 -60.31 34.28 32.28
CA LEU A 86 -59.59 33.31 31.43
C LEU A 86 -59.30 32.03 32.22
N SER A 87 -59.37 30.86 31.57
CA SER A 87 -59.14 29.58 32.24
C SER A 87 -57.73 29.50 32.82
N LEU A 88 -57.62 29.24 34.12
CA LEU A 88 -56.39 28.91 34.87
C LEU A 88 -55.41 28.00 34.10
N PHE A 89 -55.96 27.14 33.24
CA PHE A 89 -55.22 26.28 32.32
C PHE A 89 -54.21 27.03 31.42
N GLY A 90 -54.56 28.20 30.86
CA GLY A 90 -53.67 28.94 29.95
C GLY A 90 -52.43 29.51 30.64
N LEU A 91 -52.58 30.00 31.88
CA LEU A 91 -51.46 30.51 32.67
C LEU A 91 -50.55 29.36 33.12
N VAL A 92 -51.10 28.21 33.51
CA VAL A 92 -50.32 27.02 33.86
C VAL A 92 -49.54 26.49 32.66
N VAL A 93 -50.16 26.42 31.48
CA VAL A 93 -49.48 25.99 30.24
C VAL A 93 -48.33 26.93 29.89
N LEU A 94 -48.53 28.24 30.00
CA LEU A 94 -47.51 29.23 29.66
C LEU A 94 -46.34 29.23 30.66
N VAL A 95 -46.61 29.06 31.96
CA VAL A 95 -45.57 28.89 32.98
C VAL A 95 -44.82 27.57 32.79
N ALA A 96 -45.53 26.47 32.51
CA ALA A 96 -44.93 25.16 32.25
C ALA A 96 -44.09 25.16 30.96
N ALA A 97 -44.54 25.87 29.91
CA ALA A 97 -43.78 26.02 28.67
C ALA A 97 -42.50 26.84 28.88
N GLY A 98 -42.55 27.94 29.64
CA GLY A 98 -41.37 28.74 29.94
C GLY A 98 -40.36 28.02 30.83
N ALA A 99 -40.83 27.39 31.91
CA ALA A 99 -39.95 26.62 32.81
C ALA A 99 -39.41 25.35 32.14
N GLY A 100 -40.27 24.61 31.43
CA GLY A 100 -39.90 23.39 30.71
C GLY A 100 -38.95 23.67 29.55
N GLY A 101 -39.17 24.74 28.78
CA GLY A 101 -38.24 25.21 27.77
C GLY A 101 -36.87 25.51 28.36
N ALA A 102 -36.83 26.17 29.52
CA ALA A 102 -35.56 26.46 30.17
C ALA A 102 -34.83 25.22 30.66
N THR A 103 -35.52 24.30 31.32
CA THR A 103 -34.94 23.03 31.73
C THR A 103 -34.40 22.25 30.52
N PHE A 104 -35.14 22.23 29.42
CA PHE A 104 -34.70 21.57 28.18
C PHE A 104 -33.43 22.22 27.60
N SER A 105 -33.36 23.56 27.53
CA SER A 105 -32.15 24.25 27.10
C SER A 105 -30.96 23.98 28.02
N PHE A 106 -31.17 23.95 29.34
CA PHE A 106 -30.09 23.60 30.29
C PHE A 106 -29.59 22.16 30.09
N LEU A 107 -30.48 21.20 29.81
CA LEU A 107 -30.06 19.82 29.54
C LEU A 107 -29.27 19.70 28.24
N SER A 108 -29.62 20.49 27.21
CA SER A 108 -28.88 20.48 25.94
C SER A 108 -27.41 20.94 26.06
N VAL A 109 -27.02 21.57 27.19
CA VAL A 109 -25.61 21.88 27.47
C VAL A 109 -24.77 20.62 27.67
N ILE A 110 -25.37 19.52 28.12
CA ILE A 110 -24.68 18.24 28.27
C ILE A 110 -24.32 17.71 26.88
N ASP A 111 -25.27 17.71 25.95
CA ASP A 111 -25.04 17.35 24.54
C ASP A 111 -23.91 18.21 23.96
N VAL A 112 -23.97 19.54 24.20
CA VAL A 112 -22.95 20.49 23.73
C VAL A 112 -21.56 20.20 24.27
N LYS A 113 -21.47 19.86 25.56
CA LYS A 113 -20.21 19.53 26.21
C LYS A 113 -19.60 18.28 25.56
N ASP A 114 -20.40 17.25 25.35
CA ASP A 114 -19.90 15.98 24.84
C ASP A 114 -19.47 16.11 23.37
N ASP A 115 -20.24 16.83 22.55
CA ASP A 115 -19.87 17.13 21.17
C ASP A 115 -18.58 17.98 21.09
N MET A 116 -18.45 19.04 21.89
CA MET A 116 -17.23 19.86 21.92
C MET A 116 -15.99 19.12 22.41
N LEU A 117 -16.15 18.19 23.36
CA LEU A 117 -15.04 17.36 23.83
C LEU A 117 -14.61 16.36 22.75
N ASN A 118 -15.55 15.83 21.97
CA ASN A 118 -15.23 14.96 20.84
C ASN A 118 -14.38 15.70 19.79
N TYR A 119 -14.71 16.95 19.48
CA TYR A 119 -13.92 17.75 18.52
C TYR A 119 -12.54 18.18 19.02
N LEU A 120 -12.30 18.15 20.33
CA LEU A 120 -10.99 18.41 20.92
C LEU A 120 -10.12 17.14 21.00
N ASN A 121 -10.72 15.95 20.83
CA ASN A 121 -10.00 14.69 20.77
C ASN A 121 -9.69 14.33 19.32
N PRO A 122 -8.40 14.28 18.90
CA PRO A 122 -8.05 13.93 17.53
C PRO A 122 -8.56 12.54 17.12
N GLU A 123 -8.69 11.59 18.05
CA GLU A 123 -9.19 10.25 17.74
C GLU A 123 -10.65 10.26 17.34
N SER A 124 -11.50 10.93 18.13
CA SER A 124 -12.93 11.04 17.85
C SER A 124 -13.18 11.78 16.54
N LEU A 125 -12.43 12.86 16.28
CA LEU A 125 -12.51 13.56 15.01
C LEU A 125 -12.08 12.68 13.82
N LEU A 126 -11.05 11.86 13.97
CA LEU A 126 -10.59 10.94 12.93
C LEU A 126 -11.61 9.81 12.68
N ASP A 127 -12.29 9.33 13.71
CA ASP A 127 -13.38 8.37 13.58
C ASP A 127 -14.57 8.98 12.81
N ASP A 128 -14.99 10.19 13.16
CA ASP A 128 -16.06 10.91 12.44
C ASP A 128 -15.70 11.14 10.96
N LEU A 129 -14.44 11.51 10.69
CA LEU A 129 -13.94 11.67 9.32
C LEU A 129 -13.97 10.35 8.54
N LEU A 130 -13.65 9.23 9.19
CA LEU A 130 -13.69 7.91 8.56
C LEU A 130 -15.11 7.48 8.19
N GLU A 131 -16.12 7.86 8.98
CA GLU A 131 -17.52 7.56 8.69
C GLU A 131 -17.97 8.20 7.37
N ASP A 132 -17.54 9.43 7.10
CA ASP A 132 -17.87 10.17 5.87
C ASP A 132 -17.16 9.69 4.61
N VAL A 133 -16.03 8.99 4.77
CA VAL A 133 -15.31 8.44 3.62
C VAL A 133 -16.15 7.37 2.95
N SER A 134 -16.37 7.50 1.65
CA SER A 134 -16.99 6.47 0.80
C SER A 134 -16.37 6.52 -0.59
N PHE A 135 -16.50 5.43 -1.34
CA PHE A 135 -16.13 5.39 -2.75
C PHE A 135 -16.89 6.45 -3.55
N GLU A 136 -18.19 6.65 -3.25
CA GLU A 136 -19.00 7.65 -3.94
C GLU A 136 -18.48 9.08 -3.74
N ALA A 137 -18.06 9.43 -2.51
CA ALA A 137 -17.42 10.71 -2.24
C ALA A 137 -16.08 10.84 -2.99
N TYR A 138 -15.29 9.76 -3.05
CA TYR A 138 -14.02 9.73 -3.78
C TYR A 138 -14.19 9.82 -5.30
N ARG A 139 -15.27 9.22 -5.84
CA ARG A 139 -15.66 9.30 -7.25
C ARG A 139 -16.00 10.74 -7.64
N ARG A 140 -16.84 11.42 -6.86
CA ARG A 140 -17.16 12.85 -7.12
C ARG A 140 -15.91 13.71 -7.09
N PHE A 141 -15.03 13.47 -6.11
CA PHE A 141 -13.72 14.13 -6.07
C PHE A 141 -12.91 13.87 -7.36
N SER A 142 -12.86 12.62 -7.84
CA SER A 142 -12.16 12.24 -9.07
C SER A 142 -12.74 12.91 -10.32
N GLU A 143 -14.06 12.99 -10.43
CA GLU A 143 -14.77 13.65 -11.53
C GLU A 143 -14.54 15.17 -11.51
N GLU A 144 -14.71 15.81 -10.35
CA GLU A 144 -14.46 17.24 -10.18
C GLU A 144 -13.00 17.63 -10.45
N LEU A 145 -12.05 16.76 -10.14
CA LEU A 145 -10.63 16.98 -10.42
C LEU A 145 -10.36 16.99 -11.94
N GLN A 146 -11.01 16.11 -12.70
CA GLN A 146 -10.92 16.09 -14.17
C GLN A 146 -11.56 17.33 -14.80
N GLU A 147 -12.71 17.76 -14.28
CA GLU A 147 -13.47 18.88 -14.85
C GLU A 147 -12.86 20.25 -14.48
N ASN A 148 -12.41 20.42 -13.24
CA ASN A 148 -12.02 21.73 -12.68
C ASN A 148 -10.52 21.86 -12.37
N GLY A 149 -9.72 20.82 -12.63
CA GLY A 149 -8.27 20.83 -12.57
C GLY A 149 -7.69 20.76 -11.15
N HIS A 150 -8.13 21.61 -10.20
CA HIS A 150 -7.43 21.77 -8.91
C HIS A 150 -8.29 22.12 -7.67
N THR A 151 -9.62 22.21 -7.77
CA THR A 151 -10.47 22.66 -6.64
C THR A 151 -11.24 21.56 -5.92
N ALA A 152 -11.16 20.32 -6.41
CA ALA A 152 -11.89 19.19 -5.82
C ALA A 152 -11.29 18.81 -4.46
N ARG A 153 -12.15 18.61 -3.46
CA ARG A 153 -11.75 18.25 -2.10
C ARG A 153 -11.74 16.73 -1.96
N SER A 154 -10.57 16.15 -1.71
CA SER A 154 -10.45 14.71 -1.46
C SER A 154 -11.10 14.36 -0.11
N PRO A 155 -11.90 13.28 -0.03
CA PRO A 155 -12.54 12.86 1.22
C PRO A 155 -11.56 12.36 2.28
N VAL A 156 -10.31 12.07 1.91
CA VAL A 156 -9.26 11.64 2.86
C VAL A 156 -8.29 12.77 3.24
N LEU A 157 -8.51 13.98 2.72
CA LEU A 157 -7.57 15.09 2.86
C LEU A 157 -7.38 15.51 4.32
N GLU A 158 -8.45 15.57 5.10
CA GLU A 158 -8.41 16.00 6.50
C GLU A 158 -7.68 14.98 7.37
N ILE A 159 -7.92 13.68 7.15
CA ILE A 159 -7.20 12.59 7.81
C ILE A 159 -5.70 12.72 7.54
N PHE A 160 -5.33 12.93 6.28
CA PHE A 160 -3.95 13.17 5.87
C PHE A 160 -3.34 14.41 6.55
N GLN A 161 -4.05 15.54 6.57
CA GLN A 161 -3.57 16.79 7.15
C GLN A 161 -3.37 16.68 8.66
N ILE A 162 -4.27 16.01 9.38
CA ILE A 162 -4.12 15.72 10.81
C ILE A 162 -2.85 14.89 11.04
N GLY A 163 -2.63 13.86 10.23
CA GLY A 163 -1.41 13.05 10.30
C GLY A 163 -0.13 13.85 10.05
N GLN A 164 -0.11 14.70 9.00
CA GLN A 164 1.04 15.55 8.67
C GLN A 164 1.34 16.54 9.81
N ARG A 165 0.30 17.17 10.35
CA ARG A 165 0.40 18.12 11.47
C ARG A 165 0.92 17.44 12.74
N ALA A 166 0.44 16.22 13.03
CA ALA A 166 0.92 15.44 14.16
C ALA A 166 2.42 15.13 14.07
N PHE A 167 2.97 14.89 12.87
CA PHE A 167 4.42 14.79 12.68
C PHE A 167 5.15 16.11 12.93
N GLU A 168 4.58 17.25 12.54
CA GLU A 168 5.16 18.57 12.80
C GLU A 168 5.21 18.89 14.30
N ASP A 169 4.18 18.48 15.04
CA ASP A 169 4.05 18.69 16.48
C ASP A 169 4.74 17.59 17.32
N ASN A 170 5.36 16.60 16.68
CA ASN A 170 5.95 15.39 17.30
C ASN A 170 4.96 14.54 18.12
N ASP A 171 3.66 14.64 17.82
CA ASP A 171 2.62 13.80 18.42
C ASP A 171 2.51 12.46 17.68
N ASN A 172 3.39 11.54 18.04
CA ASN A 172 3.44 10.20 17.44
C ASN A 172 2.14 9.40 17.65
N HIS A 173 1.40 9.65 18.72
CA HIS A 173 0.19 8.90 19.01
C HIS A 173 -0.91 9.27 18.01
N THR A 174 -1.15 10.58 17.84
CA THR A 174 -2.08 11.10 16.84
C THR A 174 -1.64 10.74 15.43
N ALA A 175 -0.33 10.76 15.13
CA ALA A 175 0.18 10.34 13.83
C ALA A 175 -0.13 8.87 13.53
N ILE A 176 0.09 7.95 14.49
CA ILE A 176 -0.26 6.53 14.33
C ILE A 176 -1.77 6.36 14.12
N TYR A 177 -2.60 7.07 14.89
CA TYR A 177 -4.04 7.00 14.75
C TYR A 177 -4.51 7.52 13.38
N ALA A 178 -3.95 8.62 12.90
CA ALA A 178 -4.23 9.18 11.57
C ALA A 178 -3.81 8.21 10.44
N ILE A 179 -2.65 7.57 10.56
CA ILE A 179 -2.20 6.53 9.60
C ILE A 179 -3.20 5.37 9.56
N HIS A 180 -3.59 4.84 10.74
CA HIS A 180 -4.55 3.75 10.82
C HIS A 180 -5.94 4.15 10.31
N THR A 181 -6.34 5.40 10.50
CA THR A 181 -7.60 5.94 9.98
C THR A 181 -7.54 6.04 8.45
N LEU A 182 -6.42 6.52 7.89
CA LEU A 182 -6.21 6.59 6.45
C LEU A 182 -6.17 5.21 5.80
N ASP A 183 -5.62 4.21 6.49
CA ASP A 183 -5.64 2.81 6.09
C ASP A 183 -7.06 2.28 5.97
N LYS A 184 -7.87 2.42 7.02
CA LYS A 184 -9.29 2.05 7.00
C LYS A 184 -10.07 2.79 5.92
N ALA A 185 -9.81 4.09 5.75
CA ALA A 185 -10.44 4.90 4.70
C ALA A 185 -10.08 4.38 3.30
N SER A 186 -8.80 4.06 3.07
CA SER A 186 -8.32 3.46 1.82
C SER A 186 -9.00 2.12 1.57
N GLN A 187 -9.04 1.23 2.56
CA GLN A 187 -9.68 -0.08 2.44
C GLN A 187 -11.19 0.03 2.18
N LYS A 188 -11.89 0.97 2.83
CA LYS A 188 -13.32 1.22 2.63
C LYS A 188 -13.61 1.66 1.19
N ILE A 189 -12.86 2.64 0.68
CA ILE A 189 -12.96 3.10 -0.72
C ILE A 189 -12.73 1.94 -1.69
N LEU A 190 -11.71 1.12 -1.44
CA LEU A 190 -11.34 0.01 -2.33
C LEU A 190 -12.33 -1.17 -2.28
N THR A 191 -12.91 -1.44 -1.12
CA THR A 191 -13.94 -2.47 -0.96
C THR A 191 -15.19 -2.07 -1.73
N GLU A 192 -15.69 -0.86 -1.50
CA GLU A 192 -16.87 -0.33 -2.21
C GLU A 192 -16.62 -0.22 -3.73
N TYR A 193 -15.42 0.16 -4.17
CA TYR A 193 -15.06 0.12 -5.59
C TYR A 193 -15.01 -1.30 -6.16
N GLY A 194 -14.53 -2.26 -5.36
CA GLY A 194 -14.45 -3.67 -5.72
C GLY A 194 -15.81 -4.35 -5.87
N GLU A 195 -16.85 -3.83 -5.23
CA GLU A 195 -18.23 -4.31 -5.34
C GLU A 195 -18.88 -3.97 -6.69
N LEU A 196 -18.35 -2.97 -7.41
CA LEU A 196 -18.83 -2.61 -8.74
C LEU A 196 -18.53 -3.70 -9.77
N SER A 197 -19.40 -3.82 -10.78
CA SER A 197 -19.15 -4.68 -11.95
C SER A 197 -17.96 -4.19 -12.78
N GLU A 198 -17.37 -5.09 -13.57
CA GLU A 198 -16.27 -4.75 -14.50
C GLU A 198 -16.66 -3.63 -15.48
N GLU A 199 -17.91 -3.58 -15.94
CA GLU A 199 -18.40 -2.52 -16.82
C GLU A 199 -18.47 -1.17 -16.09
N GLU A 200 -19.08 -1.14 -14.90
CA GLU A 200 -19.16 0.08 -14.08
C GLU A 200 -17.78 0.62 -13.72
N ARG A 201 -16.82 -0.25 -13.38
CA ARG A 201 -15.44 0.17 -13.09
C ARG A 201 -14.73 0.83 -14.27
N ARG A 202 -15.09 0.47 -15.51
CA ARG A 202 -14.51 1.09 -16.73
C ARG A 202 -15.10 2.46 -17.02
N GLU A 203 -16.35 2.68 -16.60
CA GLU A 203 -17.06 3.94 -16.79
C GLU A 203 -16.73 4.96 -15.69
N VAL A 204 -16.42 4.49 -14.48
CA VAL A 204 -16.13 5.35 -13.34
C VAL A 204 -14.68 5.84 -13.35
N SER A 205 -14.49 7.15 -13.15
CA SER A 205 -13.16 7.71 -12.93
C SER A 205 -12.67 7.41 -11.50
N PHE A 206 -11.62 6.60 -11.39
CA PHE A 206 -10.96 6.32 -10.11
C PHE A 206 -9.47 6.69 -10.19
N HIS A 207 -9.11 7.84 -9.62
CA HIS A 207 -7.72 8.31 -9.60
C HIS A 207 -6.98 7.69 -8.41
N GLN A 208 -6.60 6.42 -8.56
CA GLN A 208 -5.83 5.69 -7.55
C GLN A 208 -4.51 6.39 -7.19
N ARG A 209 -3.86 7.09 -8.13
CA ARG A 209 -2.58 7.77 -7.90
C ARG A 209 -2.68 8.83 -6.81
N ASP A 210 -3.77 9.58 -6.77
CA ASP A 210 -3.96 10.67 -5.81
C ASP A 210 -4.05 10.13 -4.38
N LEU A 211 -4.73 8.98 -4.19
CA LEU A 211 -4.79 8.29 -2.89
C LEU A 211 -3.39 7.92 -2.40
N PHE A 212 -2.55 7.34 -3.27
CA PHE A 212 -1.20 6.93 -2.90
C PHE A 212 -0.20 8.09 -2.81
N ASP A 213 -0.48 9.25 -3.41
CA ASP A 213 0.33 10.44 -3.23
C ASP A 213 0.18 11.04 -1.82
N TYR A 214 -1.00 10.92 -1.18
CA TYR A 214 -1.15 11.21 0.25
C TYR A 214 -0.28 10.28 1.11
N TRP A 215 -0.25 8.98 0.79
CA TRP A 215 0.61 8.02 1.47
C TRP A 215 2.10 8.35 1.35
N LYS A 216 2.59 8.69 0.16
CA LYS A 216 3.99 9.09 -0.04
C LYS A 216 4.38 10.31 0.78
N ARG A 217 3.51 11.33 0.82
CA ARG A 217 3.75 12.54 1.63
C ARG A 217 3.77 12.26 3.13
N LEU A 218 2.96 11.30 3.61
CA LEU A 218 3.05 10.82 5.00
C LEU A 218 4.33 10.04 5.24
N ILE A 219 4.78 9.22 4.27
CA ILE A 219 6.07 8.53 4.35
C ILE A 219 7.21 9.53 4.50
N ASP A 220 7.25 10.57 3.68
CA ASP A 220 8.27 11.62 3.77
C ASP A 220 8.29 12.24 5.18
N SER A 221 7.11 12.59 5.70
CA SER A 221 6.96 13.15 7.05
C SER A 221 7.39 12.17 8.16
N ALA A 222 7.02 10.89 8.02
CA ALA A 222 7.33 9.84 8.99
C ALA A 222 8.83 9.48 9.01
N VAL A 223 9.47 9.46 7.84
CA VAL A 223 10.91 9.21 7.72
C VAL A 223 11.72 10.36 8.32
N GLU A 224 11.27 11.60 8.13
CA GLU A 224 11.96 12.77 8.66
C GLU A 224 11.73 13.03 10.15
N LYS A 225 10.49 12.88 10.63
CA LYS A 225 10.08 13.32 11.98
C LYS A 225 9.39 12.22 12.80
N GLY A 226 8.94 11.16 12.16
CA GLY A 226 8.22 10.06 12.80
C GLY A 226 9.13 9.08 13.54
N THR A 227 8.51 8.27 14.40
CA THR A 227 9.16 7.14 15.09
C THR A 227 9.11 5.87 14.26
N ASP A 228 9.91 4.85 14.62
CA ASP A 228 9.90 3.56 13.90
C ASP A 228 8.52 2.88 13.98
N LYS A 229 7.76 3.15 15.04
CA LYS A 229 6.36 2.72 15.15
C LYS A 229 5.46 3.32 14.06
N THR A 230 5.66 4.59 13.70
CA THR A 230 4.89 5.23 12.63
C THR A 230 5.23 4.63 11.26
N LEU A 231 6.52 4.38 10.99
CA LEU A 231 6.97 3.70 9.77
C LEU A 231 6.41 2.28 9.68
N TYR A 232 6.50 1.52 10.78
CA TYR A 232 5.94 0.18 10.88
C TYR A 232 4.43 0.16 10.61
N GLN A 233 3.69 1.16 11.13
CA GLN A 233 2.26 1.25 10.89
C GLN A 233 1.96 1.53 9.42
N ILE A 234 2.69 2.42 8.74
CA ILE A 234 2.51 2.67 7.30
C ILE A 234 2.80 1.40 6.49
N VAL A 235 3.88 0.69 6.82
CA VAL A 235 4.23 -0.61 6.22
C VAL A 235 3.10 -1.63 6.37
N LEU A 236 2.51 -1.72 7.55
CA LEU A 236 1.38 -2.61 7.81
C LEU A 236 0.18 -2.22 6.94
N SER A 237 -0.14 -0.93 6.87
CA SER A 237 -1.23 -0.41 6.04
C SER A 237 -1.04 -0.70 4.55
N GLN A 238 0.17 -0.56 3.99
CA GLN A 238 0.40 -0.95 2.59
C GLN A 238 0.17 -2.44 2.34
N LYS A 239 0.50 -3.31 3.31
CA LYS A 239 0.22 -4.74 3.24
C LYS A 239 -1.29 -5.04 3.32
N GLU A 240 -2.04 -4.36 4.19
CA GLU A 240 -3.50 -4.55 4.28
C GLU A 240 -4.20 -4.00 3.03
N ILE A 241 -3.83 -2.81 2.55
CA ILE A 241 -4.36 -2.23 1.30
C ILE A 241 -4.13 -3.16 0.11
N ALA A 242 -2.93 -3.74 -0.03
CA ALA A 242 -2.64 -4.70 -1.08
C ALA A 242 -3.45 -6.01 -0.94
N THR A 243 -3.72 -6.43 0.29
CA THR A 243 -4.54 -7.62 0.58
C THR A 243 -6.00 -7.38 0.18
N VAL A 244 -6.58 -6.24 0.58
CA VAL A 244 -7.93 -5.84 0.16
C VAL A 244 -8.01 -5.67 -1.36
N ALA A 245 -6.98 -5.10 -1.99
CA ALA A 245 -6.92 -4.99 -3.44
C ALA A 245 -6.89 -6.38 -4.12
N ALA A 246 -6.20 -7.37 -3.54
CA ALA A 246 -6.20 -8.74 -4.04
C ALA A 246 -7.58 -9.41 -3.88
N GLU A 247 -8.21 -9.24 -2.72
CA GLU A 247 -9.58 -9.74 -2.46
C GLU A 247 -10.60 -9.17 -3.46
N SER A 248 -10.49 -7.88 -3.76
CA SER A 248 -11.35 -7.16 -4.71
C SER A 248 -10.92 -7.28 -6.19
N ARG A 249 -9.85 -8.05 -6.48
CA ARG A 249 -9.26 -8.23 -7.84
C ARG A 249 -8.83 -6.92 -8.52
N LEU A 250 -8.32 -5.97 -7.74
CA LEU A 250 -7.87 -4.64 -8.18
C LEU A 250 -6.36 -4.62 -8.40
N SER A 251 -5.88 -5.26 -9.47
CA SER A 251 -4.45 -5.46 -9.73
C SER A 251 -3.62 -4.17 -9.73
N ARG A 252 -4.14 -3.11 -10.37
CA ARG A 252 -3.49 -1.80 -10.44
C ARG A 252 -3.34 -1.12 -9.08
N VAL A 253 -4.30 -1.32 -8.17
CA VAL A 253 -4.25 -0.74 -6.81
C VAL A 253 -3.25 -1.50 -5.96
N GLY A 254 -3.28 -2.83 -5.99
CA GLY A 254 -2.30 -3.66 -5.28
C GLY A 254 -0.86 -3.36 -5.73
N GLY A 255 -0.67 -3.09 -7.01
CA GLY A 255 0.60 -2.61 -7.55
C GLY A 255 1.06 -1.26 -6.99
N GLU A 256 0.17 -0.27 -6.89
CA GLU A 256 0.53 1.03 -6.29
C GLU A 256 0.81 0.91 -4.77
N ALA A 257 0.16 -0.01 -4.06
CA ALA A 257 0.50 -0.32 -2.67
C ALA A 257 1.92 -0.93 -2.55
N ALA A 258 2.28 -1.88 -3.43
CA ALA A 258 3.63 -2.45 -3.49
C ALA A 258 4.68 -1.39 -3.85
N LYS A 259 4.37 -0.48 -4.79
CA LYS A 259 5.22 0.66 -5.14
C LYS A 259 5.43 1.62 -3.97
N THR A 260 4.36 1.90 -3.23
CA THR A 260 4.40 2.77 -2.05
C THR A 260 5.22 2.14 -0.93
N LEU A 261 5.15 0.81 -0.76
CA LEU A 261 6.02 0.06 0.14
C LEU A 261 7.50 0.13 -0.29
N GLN A 262 7.79 -0.01 -1.59
CA GLN A 262 9.15 0.17 -2.12
C GLN A 262 9.67 1.59 -1.83
N TYR A 263 8.86 2.61 -2.10
CA TYR A 263 9.22 3.99 -1.80
C TYR A 263 9.55 4.18 -0.32
N LEU A 264 8.73 3.65 0.59
CA LEU A 264 9.02 3.68 2.03
C LEU A 264 10.35 3.01 2.36
N CYS A 265 10.60 1.82 1.81
CA CYS A 265 11.84 1.09 2.07
C CYS A 265 13.07 1.85 1.57
N GLU A 266 12.99 2.50 0.41
CA GLU A 266 14.05 3.34 -0.13
C GLU A 266 14.31 4.57 0.74
N GLN A 267 13.25 5.28 1.17
CA GLN A 267 13.39 6.44 2.05
C GLN A 267 13.93 6.06 3.44
N ALA A 268 13.49 4.93 3.99
CA ALA A 268 14.00 4.42 5.26
C ALA A 268 15.46 3.96 5.14
N TYR A 269 15.84 3.35 4.02
CA TYR A 269 17.21 2.94 3.72
C TYR A 269 18.16 4.15 3.66
N GLN A 270 17.79 5.18 2.91
CA GLN A 270 18.59 6.42 2.76
C GLN A 270 18.82 7.19 4.08
N ARG A 271 18.12 6.83 5.16
CA ARG A 271 18.22 7.46 6.47
C ARG A 271 18.70 6.50 7.56
N ASP A 272 19.17 5.30 7.20
CA ASP A 272 19.62 4.25 8.14
C ASP A 272 18.54 3.80 9.13
N ARG A 273 17.26 3.81 8.69
CA ARG A 273 16.09 3.43 9.49
C ARG A 273 15.36 2.19 8.96
N LEU A 274 15.92 1.52 7.95
CA LEU A 274 15.29 0.35 7.34
C LEU A 274 15.34 -0.86 8.29
N GLU A 275 14.17 -1.40 8.62
CA GLU A 275 14.07 -2.64 9.39
C GLU A 275 13.67 -3.84 8.52
N LYS A 276 14.07 -5.04 8.93
CA LYS A 276 13.66 -6.29 8.27
C LYS A 276 12.15 -6.43 8.14
N GLY A 277 11.41 -5.96 9.14
CA GLY A 277 9.95 -5.98 9.14
C GLY A 277 9.32 -5.19 7.98
N TYR A 278 10.02 -4.21 7.40
CA TYR A 278 9.48 -3.35 6.35
C TYR A 278 9.43 -4.09 5.03
N TYR A 279 10.58 -4.52 4.52
CA TYR A 279 10.66 -5.24 3.26
C TYR A 279 10.14 -6.69 3.35
N ALA A 280 10.00 -7.27 4.54
CA ALA A 280 9.29 -8.53 4.72
C ALA A 280 7.81 -8.47 4.29
N ARG A 281 7.21 -7.28 4.21
CA ARG A 281 5.83 -7.14 3.73
C ARG A 281 5.63 -7.43 2.26
N PHE A 282 6.69 -7.34 1.44
CA PHE A 282 6.61 -7.79 0.05
C PHE A 282 6.19 -9.26 -0.06
N LYS A 283 6.74 -10.14 0.79
CA LYS A 283 6.35 -11.55 0.84
C LYS A 283 4.84 -11.72 1.09
N HIS A 284 4.28 -10.96 2.02
CA HIS A 284 2.85 -11.04 2.31
C HIS A 284 1.98 -10.53 1.16
N ILE A 285 2.41 -9.49 0.44
CA ILE A 285 1.71 -9.00 -0.75
C ILE A 285 1.72 -10.07 -1.85
N LEU A 286 2.87 -10.71 -2.08
CA LEU A 286 3.01 -11.83 -3.02
C LEU A 286 2.11 -13.01 -2.63
N GLU A 287 2.15 -13.43 -1.36
CA GLU A 287 1.32 -14.53 -0.85
C GLU A 287 -0.19 -14.24 -0.99
N ALA A 288 -0.62 -13.01 -0.73
CA ALA A 288 -2.02 -12.60 -0.90
C ALA A 288 -2.42 -12.62 -2.38
N SER A 289 -1.57 -12.11 -3.28
CA SER A 289 -1.85 -12.10 -4.72
C SER A 289 -2.02 -13.51 -5.31
N ILE A 290 -1.21 -14.49 -4.86
CA ILE A 290 -1.34 -15.88 -5.30
C ILE A 290 -2.62 -16.50 -4.75
N LYS A 291 -2.86 -16.32 -3.45
CA LYS A 291 -4.04 -16.88 -2.74
C LYS A 291 -5.35 -16.42 -3.37
N HIS A 292 -5.43 -15.16 -3.78
CA HIS A 292 -6.64 -14.57 -4.36
C HIS A 292 -6.68 -14.60 -5.90
N ASP A 293 -5.71 -15.26 -6.53
CA ASP A 293 -5.65 -15.45 -7.99
C ASP A 293 -5.58 -14.14 -8.79
N VAL A 294 -4.71 -13.22 -8.34
CA VAL A 294 -4.48 -11.90 -8.96
C VAL A 294 -2.99 -11.73 -9.30
N PRO A 295 -2.46 -12.49 -10.27
CA PRO A 295 -1.02 -12.49 -10.59
C PRO A 295 -0.50 -11.12 -11.04
N GLY A 296 -1.35 -10.22 -11.53
CA GLY A 296 -0.96 -8.83 -11.83
C GLY A 296 -0.42 -8.05 -10.63
N ILE A 297 -0.86 -8.35 -9.39
CA ILE A 297 -0.27 -7.76 -8.18
C ILE A 297 1.11 -8.36 -7.92
N ALA A 298 1.26 -9.69 -8.07
CA ALA A 298 2.55 -10.36 -7.93
C ALA A 298 3.57 -9.76 -8.91
N ASP A 299 3.16 -9.59 -10.17
CA ASP A 299 3.98 -9.08 -11.25
C ASP A 299 4.58 -7.70 -10.96
N LEU A 300 3.72 -6.78 -10.52
CA LEU A 300 4.14 -5.44 -10.10
C LEU A 300 5.01 -5.49 -8.84
N THR A 301 4.69 -6.37 -7.89
CA THR A 301 5.47 -6.52 -6.66
C THR A 301 6.90 -7.01 -6.93
N VAL A 302 7.08 -7.97 -7.85
CA VAL A 302 8.41 -8.43 -8.30
C VAL A 302 9.22 -7.29 -8.91
N ILE A 303 8.58 -6.44 -9.73
CA ILE A 303 9.24 -5.26 -10.32
C ILE A 303 9.74 -4.31 -9.21
N TYR A 304 8.90 -4.00 -8.23
CA TYR A 304 9.26 -3.06 -7.17
C TYR A 304 10.30 -3.64 -6.20
N MET A 305 10.24 -4.92 -5.87
CA MET A 305 11.29 -5.60 -5.11
C MET A 305 12.64 -5.56 -5.83
N LYS A 306 12.65 -5.84 -7.14
CA LYS A 306 13.85 -5.74 -7.97
C LYS A 306 14.40 -4.31 -7.99
N SER A 307 13.53 -3.31 -8.18
CA SER A 307 13.92 -1.90 -8.16
C SER A 307 14.57 -1.52 -6.83
N PHE A 308 14.00 -1.97 -5.71
CA PHE A 308 14.55 -1.72 -4.39
C PHE A 308 15.89 -2.43 -4.18
N ALA A 309 16.00 -3.70 -4.57
CA ALA A 309 17.27 -4.44 -4.54
C ALA A 309 18.35 -3.72 -5.37
N PHE A 310 18.00 -3.18 -6.53
CA PHE A 310 18.91 -2.40 -7.36
C PHE A 310 19.35 -1.10 -6.67
N THR A 311 18.43 -0.39 -6.01
CA THR A 311 18.76 0.82 -5.25
C THR A 311 19.82 0.51 -4.18
N ILE A 312 19.66 -0.58 -3.43
CA ILE A 312 20.65 -1.03 -2.43
C ILE A 312 21.99 -1.38 -3.10
N THR A 313 21.96 -2.20 -4.14
CA THR A 313 23.18 -2.68 -4.82
C THR A 313 23.95 -1.58 -5.55
N ARG A 314 23.25 -0.54 -6.05
CA ARG A 314 23.90 0.63 -6.65
C ARG A 314 24.67 1.43 -5.62
N ASP A 315 24.05 1.66 -4.47
CA ASP A 315 24.58 2.51 -3.39
C ASP A 315 25.64 1.76 -2.55
N PHE A 316 25.85 0.47 -2.80
CA PHE A 316 26.85 -0.39 -2.18
C PHE A 316 28.27 0.18 -2.29
N GLU A 317 29.00 0.29 -1.19
CA GLU A 317 30.45 0.59 -1.19
C GLU A 317 31.23 -0.70 -0.92
N PRO A 318 32.13 -1.16 -1.82
CA PRO A 318 32.77 -2.48 -1.72
C PRO A 318 33.58 -2.73 -0.43
N GLU A 319 34.02 -1.65 0.22
CA GLU A 319 34.88 -1.65 1.42
C GLU A 319 34.17 -1.10 2.68
N GLY A 320 32.85 -0.86 2.63
CA GLY A 320 32.09 -0.24 3.72
C GLY A 320 31.69 -1.19 4.87
N GLU A 321 31.51 -0.66 6.08
CA GLU A 321 31.02 -1.41 7.27
C GLU A 321 29.62 -2.02 7.07
N HIS A 322 28.82 -1.49 6.13
CA HIS A 322 27.41 -1.86 5.92
C HIS A 322 27.19 -3.06 4.98
N ARG A 323 28.28 -3.56 4.37
CA ARG A 323 28.26 -4.62 3.34
C ARG A 323 27.41 -5.84 3.72
N SER A 324 27.61 -6.38 4.91
CA SER A 324 26.92 -7.61 5.36
C SER A 324 25.42 -7.42 5.59
N TRP A 325 24.99 -6.20 5.92
CA TRP A 325 23.58 -5.89 6.15
C TRP A 325 22.84 -5.68 4.83
N GLU A 326 23.43 -4.94 3.90
CA GLU A 326 22.89 -4.72 2.54
C GLU A 326 22.78 -6.03 1.75
N GLU A 327 23.82 -6.87 1.78
CA GLU A 327 23.79 -8.22 1.21
C GLU A 327 22.63 -9.04 1.81
N SER A 328 22.44 -8.97 3.14
CA SER A 328 21.33 -9.67 3.80
C SER A 328 19.96 -9.18 3.34
N ILE A 329 19.78 -7.88 3.08
CA ILE A 329 18.49 -7.36 2.59
C ILE A 329 18.18 -7.94 1.21
N VAL A 330 19.15 -7.89 0.29
CA VAL A 330 19.00 -8.44 -1.06
C VAL A 330 18.73 -9.95 -0.99
N ASP A 331 19.51 -10.70 -0.21
CA ASP A 331 19.32 -12.13 -0.03
C ASP A 331 17.91 -12.46 0.48
N ASN A 332 17.38 -11.70 1.44
CA ASN A 332 16.00 -11.88 1.93
C ASN A 332 14.96 -11.57 0.85
N LEU A 333 15.14 -10.53 0.02
CA LEU A 333 14.23 -10.21 -1.08
C LEU A 333 14.16 -11.36 -2.10
N PHE A 334 15.31 -11.95 -2.47
CA PHE A 334 15.36 -13.10 -3.37
C PHE A 334 14.78 -14.36 -2.74
N ALA A 335 15.00 -14.58 -1.44
CA ALA A 335 14.36 -15.67 -0.72
C ALA A 335 12.82 -15.55 -0.72
N TYR A 336 12.27 -14.34 -0.66
CA TYR A 336 10.83 -14.12 -0.77
C TYR A 336 10.32 -14.43 -2.18
N LEU A 337 11.09 -14.11 -3.23
CA LEU A 337 10.75 -14.49 -4.60
C LEU A 337 10.77 -16.01 -4.78
N ARG A 338 11.78 -16.70 -4.22
CA ARG A 338 11.84 -18.17 -4.20
C ARG A 338 10.60 -18.75 -3.54
N ASP A 339 10.30 -18.35 -2.31
CA ASP A 339 9.16 -18.87 -1.55
C ASP A 339 7.83 -18.67 -2.31
N THR A 340 7.71 -17.52 -2.98
CA THR A 340 6.55 -17.17 -3.81
C THR A 340 6.42 -18.14 -4.98
N TRP A 341 7.51 -18.42 -5.70
CA TRP A 341 7.48 -19.33 -6.84
C TRP A 341 7.24 -20.77 -6.46
N SER A 342 7.86 -21.25 -5.38
CA SER A 342 7.56 -22.59 -4.85
C SER A 342 6.05 -22.73 -4.58
N LYS A 343 5.45 -21.72 -3.96
CA LYS A 343 4.01 -21.69 -3.72
C LYS A 343 3.17 -21.62 -5.00
N VAL A 344 3.59 -20.88 -6.03
CA VAL A 344 2.90 -20.87 -7.33
C VAL A 344 2.91 -22.26 -7.96
N PHE A 345 4.05 -22.96 -7.96
CA PHE A 345 4.14 -24.31 -8.51
C PHE A 345 3.27 -25.30 -7.73
N GLU A 346 3.26 -25.22 -6.40
CA GLU A 346 2.42 -26.06 -5.55
C GLU A 346 0.92 -25.80 -5.72
N GLU A 347 0.48 -24.53 -5.71
CA GLU A 347 -0.95 -24.18 -5.68
C GLU A 347 -1.58 -24.03 -7.08
N LYS A 348 -0.77 -23.77 -8.11
CA LYS A 348 -1.23 -23.42 -9.47
C LYS A 348 -0.70 -24.34 -10.55
N SER A 349 -0.10 -25.49 -10.19
CA SER A 349 0.31 -26.53 -11.14
C SER A 349 -0.78 -26.82 -12.18
N GLY A 350 -0.39 -26.89 -13.46
CA GLY A 350 -1.26 -27.12 -14.60
C GLY A 350 -2.01 -25.88 -15.12
N GLN A 351 -2.06 -24.77 -14.36
CA GLN A 351 -2.62 -23.48 -14.81
C GLN A 351 -1.54 -22.52 -15.33
N ILE A 352 -0.27 -22.87 -15.15
CA ILE A 352 0.85 -21.95 -15.40
C ILE A 352 1.15 -21.83 -16.89
N LYS A 353 1.08 -22.94 -17.64
CA LYS A 353 1.66 -23.03 -19.00
C LYS A 353 1.04 -22.09 -20.05
N ASP A 354 -0.22 -21.69 -19.89
CA ASP A 354 -0.99 -20.96 -20.92
C ASP A 354 -1.76 -19.74 -20.38
N GLY A 355 -1.33 -19.13 -19.27
CA GLY A 355 -2.05 -18.02 -18.62
C GLY A 355 -1.17 -16.95 -17.97
N GLU A 356 -1.79 -16.06 -17.19
CA GLU A 356 -1.13 -14.90 -16.54
C GLU A 356 0.05 -15.29 -15.61
N TYR A 357 0.08 -16.53 -15.11
CA TYR A 357 1.20 -17.04 -14.32
C TYR A 357 2.46 -17.35 -15.16
N ARG A 358 2.32 -17.61 -16.48
CA ARG A 358 3.46 -17.67 -17.40
C ARG A 358 4.05 -16.29 -17.61
N ASP A 359 3.22 -15.28 -17.80
CA ASP A 359 3.68 -13.89 -17.94
C ASP A 359 4.43 -13.43 -16.68
N LEU A 360 3.93 -13.83 -15.50
CA LEU A 360 4.61 -13.63 -14.22
C LEU A 360 5.99 -14.32 -14.20
N HIS A 361 6.09 -15.56 -14.70
CA HIS A 361 7.36 -16.31 -14.76
C HIS A 361 8.35 -15.65 -15.71
N ASP A 362 7.89 -15.29 -16.91
CA ASP A 362 8.69 -14.60 -17.91
C ASP A 362 9.23 -13.28 -17.37
N ARG A 363 8.41 -12.55 -16.59
CA ARG A 363 8.87 -11.32 -15.94
C ARG A 363 9.83 -11.58 -14.79
N PHE A 364 9.62 -12.61 -14.00
CA PHE A 364 10.55 -13.02 -12.95
C PHE A 364 11.93 -13.34 -13.55
N GLU A 365 11.98 -14.19 -14.57
CA GLU A 365 13.21 -14.54 -15.29
C GLU A 365 13.91 -13.30 -15.83
N LYS A 366 13.17 -12.42 -16.54
CA LYS A 366 13.71 -11.15 -17.05
C LYS A 366 14.20 -10.24 -15.92
N SER A 367 13.55 -10.27 -14.77
CA SER A 367 13.90 -9.45 -13.60
C SER A 367 15.18 -9.91 -12.94
N ILE A 368 15.33 -11.22 -12.72
CA ILE A 368 16.56 -11.82 -12.19
C ILE A 368 17.71 -11.65 -13.18
N GLY A 369 17.49 -12.00 -14.45
CA GLY A 369 18.51 -11.84 -15.49
C GLY A 369 19.04 -10.41 -15.53
N HIS A 370 18.14 -9.42 -15.59
CA HIS A 370 18.55 -8.03 -15.53
C HIS A 370 19.35 -7.69 -14.26
N TYR A 371 18.89 -8.11 -13.08
CA TYR A 371 19.59 -7.83 -11.83
C TYR A 371 21.01 -8.43 -11.79
N VAL A 372 21.16 -9.69 -12.20
CA VAL A 372 22.45 -10.39 -12.30
C VAL A 372 23.37 -9.66 -13.26
N SER A 373 22.86 -9.30 -14.44
CA SER A 373 23.64 -8.63 -15.48
C SER A 373 24.18 -7.29 -14.98
N THR A 374 23.36 -6.52 -14.27
CA THR A 374 23.79 -5.29 -13.61
C THR A 374 24.89 -5.58 -12.60
N CYS A 375 24.70 -6.55 -11.70
CA CYS A 375 25.71 -6.85 -10.69
C CYS A 375 27.05 -7.15 -11.35
N TRP A 376 27.05 -7.94 -12.41
CA TRP A 376 28.26 -8.29 -13.15
C TRP A 376 28.89 -7.08 -13.86
N ALA A 377 28.12 -6.27 -14.58
CA ALA A 377 28.63 -5.09 -15.28
C ALA A 377 29.28 -4.04 -14.38
N PHE A 378 28.88 -3.99 -13.11
CA PHE A 378 29.41 -3.06 -12.11
C PHE A 378 30.35 -3.72 -11.10
N ASP A 379 30.80 -4.96 -11.36
CA ASP A 379 31.67 -5.76 -10.46
C ASP A 379 31.15 -5.82 -9.01
N ARG A 380 29.84 -6.05 -8.88
CA ARG A 380 29.12 -6.14 -7.61
C ARG A 380 28.83 -7.60 -7.26
N PRO A 381 28.84 -7.97 -5.98
CA PRO A 381 28.37 -9.28 -5.55
C PRO A 381 26.87 -9.43 -5.86
N TYR A 382 26.49 -10.52 -6.52
CA TYR A 382 25.09 -10.95 -6.61
C TYR A 382 24.70 -11.73 -5.33
N PRO A 383 23.41 -11.85 -4.99
CA PRO A 383 22.94 -12.47 -3.75
C PRO A 383 23.56 -13.83 -3.49
N SER A 384 24.00 -14.06 -2.26
CA SER A 384 24.80 -15.23 -1.89
C SER A 384 24.00 -16.53 -1.99
N ASN A 385 22.68 -16.42 -1.82
CA ASN A 385 21.72 -17.51 -1.89
C ASN A 385 21.11 -17.71 -3.29
N LEU A 386 21.43 -16.86 -4.29
CA LEU A 386 20.74 -16.87 -5.58
C LEU A 386 20.74 -18.24 -6.26
N GLU A 387 21.91 -18.89 -6.35
CA GLU A 387 22.02 -20.22 -6.97
C GLU A 387 21.17 -21.25 -6.21
N SER A 388 21.26 -21.27 -4.87
CA SER A 388 20.48 -22.19 -4.03
C SER A 388 18.97 -21.95 -4.10
N ASP A 389 18.56 -20.70 -4.24
CA ASP A 389 17.18 -20.29 -4.34
C ASP A 389 16.60 -20.69 -5.70
N LEU A 390 17.31 -20.43 -6.80
CA LEU A 390 16.92 -20.88 -8.14
C LEU A 390 16.85 -22.41 -8.22
N THR A 391 17.82 -23.14 -7.65
CA THR A 391 17.78 -24.61 -7.56
C THR A 391 16.53 -25.08 -6.81
N SER A 392 16.17 -24.42 -5.70
CA SER A 392 14.97 -24.77 -4.93
C SER A 392 13.67 -24.52 -5.72
N VAL A 393 13.63 -23.44 -6.51
CA VAL A 393 12.50 -23.19 -7.41
C VAL A 393 12.43 -24.24 -8.52
N ALA A 394 13.56 -24.64 -9.11
CA ALA A 394 13.61 -25.69 -10.14
C ALA A 394 13.18 -27.06 -9.60
N ILE A 395 13.58 -27.40 -8.36
CA ILE A 395 13.12 -28.61 -7.67
C ILE A 395 11.60 -28.57 -7.50
N SER A 396 11.05 -27.47 -6.99
CA SER A 396 9.60 -27.32 -6.80
C SER A 396 8.84 -27.41 -8.13
N ALA A 397 9.36 -26.84 -9.21
CA ALA A 397 8.79 -26.99 -10.54
C ALA A 397 8.85 -28.46 -11.03
N ALA A 398 9.94 -29.16 -10.78
CA ALA A 398 10.11 -30.57 -11.13
C ALA A 398 9.12 -31.48 -10.38
N GLU A 399 8.96 -31.28 -9.07
CA GLU A 399 8.01 -32.01 -8.23
C GLU A 399 6.55 -31.85 -8.69
N ASN A 400 6.25 -30.75 -9.38
CA ASN A 400 4.93 -30.42 -9.92
C ASN A 400 4.79 -30.66 -11.44
N ASP A 401 5.75 -31.37 -12.06
CA ASP A 401 5.80 -31.71 -13.50
C ASP A 401 5.77 -30.50 -14.47
N GLU A 402 6.27 -29.35 -14.00
CA GLU A 402 6.35 -28.12 -14.80
C GLU A 402 7.68 -28.04 -15.57
N GLN A 403 7.92 -29.02 -16.46
CA GLN A 403 9.21 -29.21 -17.17
C GLN A 403 9.70 -27.99 -17.95
N TRP A 404 8.78 -27.17 -18.46
CA TRP A 404 9.14 -25.94 -19.16
C TRP A 404 9.77 -24.90 -18.22
N ALA A 405 9.31 -24.83 -16.96
CA ALA A 405 9.88 -23.94 -15.95
C ALA A 405 11.21 -24.50 -15.44
N VAL A 406 11.29 -25.82 -15.23
CA VAL A 406 12.55 -26.52 -14.93
C VAL A 406 13.61 -26.19 -15.98
N SER A 407 13.26 -26.26 -17.27
CA SER A 407 14.17 -25.93 -18.36
C SER A 407 14.68 -24.49 -18.29
N ARG A 408 13.79 -23.52 -18.09
CA ARG A 408 14.17 -22.11 -18.06
C ARG A 408 15.01 -21.74 -16.84
N ILE A 409 14.65 -22.24 -15.66
CA ILE A 409 15.40 -21.97 -14.43
C ILE A 409 16.77 -22.68 -14.47
N THR A 410 16.82 -23.93 -14.95
CA THR A 410 18.08 -24.66 -15.14
C THR A 410 19.00 -23.93 -16.12
N ARG A 411 18.42 -23.39 -17.21
CA ARG A 411 19.16 -22.55 -18.14
C ARG A 411 19.76 -21.33 -17.44
N MET A 412 18.99 -20.62 -16.62
CA MET A 412 19.50 -19.48 -15.86
C MET A 412 20.66 -19.87 -14.93
N LEU A 413 20.56 -21.00 -14.24
CA LEU A 413 21.61 -21.52 -13.37
C LEU A 413 22.90 -21.81 -14.15
N VAL A 414 22.81 -22.53 -15.27
CA VAL A 414 23.98 -22.86 -16.10
C VAL A 414 24.61 -21.62 -16.69
N GLU A 415 23.81 -20.66 -17.18
CA GLU A 415 24.33 -19.40 -17.71
C GLU A 415 25.05 -18.57 -16.62
N LEU A 416 24.46 -18.47 -15.42
CA LEU A 416 25.09 -17.88 -14.24
C LEU A 416 26.44 -18.54 -13.91
N TRP A 417 26.47 -19.87 -13.97
CA TRP A 417 27.67 -20.64 -13.67
C TRP A 417 28.80 -20.40 -14.65
N VAL A 418 28.49 -20.26 -15.93
CA VAL A 418 29.49 -19.98 -16.95
C VAL A 418 30.01 -18.55 -16.84
N ILE A 419 29.12 -17.55 -16.65
CA ILE A 419 29.50 -16.13 -16.51
C ILE A 419 30.41 -15.91 -15.30
N THR A 420 30.19 -16.65 -14.21
CA THR A 420 30.93 -16.44 -12.95
C THR A 420 32.24 -17.22 -12.88
N GLU A 421 32.57 -18.03 -13.89
CA GLU A 421 33.76 -18.90 -13.96
C GLU A 421 34.02 -19.79 -12.73
N ARG A 422 33.05 -19.96 -11.80
CA ARG A 422 33.29 -20.72 -10.55
C ARG A 422 33.24 -22.23 -10.78
N ARG A 423 34.39 -22.88 -10.90
CA ARG A 423 34.45 -24.35 -11.12
C ARG A 423 34.28 -25.12 -9.81
N GLU A 424 33.04 -25.29 -9.32
CA GLU A 424 32.75 -26.02 -8.08
C GLU A 424 31.88 -27.26 -8.28
N SER A 425 32.28 -28.37 -7.63
CA SER A 425 31.55 -29.65 -7.58
C SER A 425 30.12 -29.58 -7.00
N LEU A 426 29.81 -28.50 -6.27
CA LEU A 426 28.48 -28.26 -5.71
C LEU A 426 27.40 -28.09 -6.80
N ARG A 427 27.77 -27.54 -7.96
CA ARG A 427 26.86 -27.26 -9.09
C ARG A 427 26.27 -28.53 -9.70
N VAL A 428 27.08 -29.58 -9.80
CA VAL A 428 26.65 -30.88 -10.33
C VAL A 428 25.66 -31.56 -9.39
N ASN A 429 25.82 -31.38 -8.07
CA ASN A 429 24.86 -31.90 -7.09
C ASN A 429 23.49 -31.21 -7.20
N ASP A 430 23.46 -29.90 -7.47
CA ASP A 430 22.21 -29.16 -7.61
C ASP A 430 21.43 -29.61 -8.86
N LEU A 431 22.10 -29.80 -10.00
CA LEU A 431 21.46 -30.40 -11.18
C LEU A 431 20.96 -31.82 -10.91
N ALA A 432 21.76 -32.64 -10.24
CA ALA A 432 21.35 -34.00 -9.90
C ALA A 432 20.10 -34.03 -9.01
N ARG A 433 19.99 -33.09 -8.05
CA ARG A 433 18.79 -32.94 -7.20
C ARG A 433 17.55 -32.55 -7.99
N ILE A 434 17.68 -31.65 -8.98
CA ILE A 434 16.58 -31.29 -9.88
C ILE A 434 16.11 -32.51 -10.68
N ILE A 435 17.05 -33.31 -11.20
CA ILE A 435 16.74 -34.53 -11.96
C ILE A 435 16.05 -35.57 -11.08
N ASP A 436 16.58 -35.83 -9.88
CA ASP A 436 16.02 -36.76 -8.89
C ASP A 436 14.58 -36.37 -8.48
N SER A 437 14.29 -35.07 -8.50
CA SER A 437 12.95 -34.53 -8.24
C SER A 437 12.00 -34.64 -9.45
N GLY A 438 12.39 -35.31 -10.54
CA GLY A 438 11.58 -35.51 -11.75
C GLY A 438 11.86 -34.51 -12.88
N GLY A 439 12.88 -33.66 -12.76
CA GLY A 439 13.18 -32.59 -13.71
C GLY A 439 14.03 -32.99 -14.93
N HIS A 440 14.26 -34.29 -15.15
CA HIS A 440 15.23 -34.78 -16.16
C HIS A 440 15.03 -34.16 -17.55
N LYS A 441 13.78 -34.16 -18.04
CA LYS A 441 13.45 -33.63 -19.36
C LYS A 441 13.71 -32.13 -19.43
N GLY A 442 13.29 -31.36 -18.44
CA GLY A 442 13.54 -29.93 -18.39
C GLY A 442 15.04 -29.60 -18.38
N VAL A 443 15.84 -30.35 -17.63
CA VAL A 443 17.30 -30.18 -17.59
C VAL A 443 17.94 -30.49 -18.95
N GLU A 444 17.53 -31.57 -19.62
CA GLU A 444 18.00 -31.90 -20.97
C GLU A 444 17.63 -30.82 -21.98
N ASP A 445 16.36 -30.38 -22.00
CA ASP A 445 15.87 -29.29 -22.84
C ASP A 445 16.68 -28.00 -22.62
N ALA A 446 17.08 -27.71 -21.37
CA ALA A 446 17.92 -26.55 -21.04
C ALA A 446 19.31 -26.63 -21.68
N PHE A 447 19.98 -27.78 -21.58
CA PHE A 447 21.29 -28.01 -22.18
C PHE A 447 21.21 -27.96 -23.72
N GLU A 448 20.21 -28.59 -24.32
CA GLU A 448 19.99 -28.52 -25.78
C GLU A 448 19.80 -27.08 -26.24
N HIS A 449 19.01 -26.29 -25.50
CA HIS A 449 18.79 -24.89 -25.81
C HIS A 449 20.09 -24.06 -25.70
N ILE A 450 20.85 -24.22 -24.62
CA ILE A 450 22.11 -23.49 -24.44
C ILE A 450 23.13 -23.86 -25.53
N LEU A 451 23.24 -25.15 -25.85
CA LEU A 451 24.17 -25.65 -26.88
C LEU A 451 23.73 -25.28 -28.30
N SER A 452 22.48 -24.85 -28.49
CA SER A 452 21.98 -24.34 -29.77
C SER A 452 22.43 -22.92 -30.08
N TYR A 453 23.02 -22.20 -29.12
CA TYR A 453 23.55 -20.86 -29.38
C TYR A 453 24.69 -20.92 -30.39
N GLU A 454 24.52 -20.24 -31.52
CA GLU A 454 25.61 -20.03 -32.46
C GLU A 454 26.68 -19.15 -31.81
N TYR A 455 27.96 -19.54 -31.90
CA TYR A 455 29.06 -18.71 -31.42
C TYR A 455 29.08 -17.40 -32.20
N VAL A 456 29.20 -16.27 -31.50
CA VAL A 456 29.31 -14.95 -32.11
C VAL A 456 30.67 -14.38 -31.73
N ASP A 457 31.54 -14.25 -32.73
CA ASP A 457 32.83 -13.59 -32.56
C ASP A 457 32.60 -12.09 -32.32
N GLN A 458 33.14 -11.55 -31.23
CA GLN A 458 32.98 -10.13 -30.88
C GLN A 458 33.59 -9.21 -31.95
N ASP A 459 34.60 -9.69 -32.68
CA ASP A 459 35.29 -8.92 -33.73
C ASP A 459 34.56 -8.94 -35.08
N ASP A 460 33.60 -9.86 -35.28
CA ASP A 460 32.83 -10.05 -36.52
C ASP A 460 31.39 -9.48 -36.41
N MET A 461 31.12 -8.78 -35.29
CA MET A 461 29.89 -8.03 -35.03
C MET A 461 29.89 -6.74 -35.86
N GLY A 462 29.58 -6.88 -37.14
CA GLY A 462 29.44 -5.77 -38.09
C GLY A 462 28.61 -4.58 -37.56
N GLU A 463 28.68 -3.46 -38.28
CA GLU A 463 28.10 -2.16 -37.88
C GLU A 463 26.72 -2.26 -37.17
N PRO A 464 26.46 -1.41 -36.15
CA PRO A 464 25.24 -1.48 -35.35
C PRO A 464 23.98 -1.55 -36.24
N VAL A 465 23.10 -2.50 -35.96
CA VAL A 465 21.86 -2.73 -36.73
C VAL A 465 21.01 -1.46 -36.72
N VAL A 466 20.91 -0.78 -37.87
CA VAL A 466 20.09 0.42 -38.04
C VAL A 466 18.65 0.00 -38.38
N ILE A 467 17.69 0.46 -37.60
CA ILE A 467 16.26 0.25 -37.86
C ILE A 467 15.93 0.81 -39.26
N GLY A 468 15.53 -0.07 -40.18
CA GLY A 468 15.20 0.29 -41.57
C GLY A 468 16.09 -0.32 -42.65
N GLU A 469 17.12 -1.10 -42.32
CA GLU A 469 17.85 -1.90 -43.32
C GLU A 469 17.07 -3.14 -43.79
N ASP A 470 17.32 -3.61 -45.01
CA ASP A 470 16.79 -4.91 -45.46
C ASP A 470 17.30 -6.04 -44.52
N ASP A 471 16.42 -6.97 -44.16
CA ASP A 471 16.65 -8.05 -43.18
C ASP A 471 16.97 -7.57 -41.73
N TRP A 472 16.70 -6.30 -41.37
CA TRP A 472 16.96 -5.81 -39.99
C TRP A 472 16.25 -6.63 -38.91
N GLU A 473 15.04 -7.13 -39.17
CA GLU A 473 14.29 -8.01 -38.25
C GLU A 473 15.00 -9.35 -38.04
N LYS A 474 15.53 -9.94 -39.12
CA LYS A 474 16.26 -11.20 -39.10
C LYS A 474 17.64 -11.05 -38.47
N LYS A 475 18.33 -9.93 -38.72
CA LYS A 475 19.58 -9.54 -38.04
C LYS A 475 19.35 -9.25 -36.55
N MET A 476 18.21 -8.64 -36.18
CA MET A 476 17.75 -8.48 -34.80
C MET A 476 17.52 -9.84 -34.14
N GLU A 477 16.86 -10.77 -34.83
CA GLU A 477 16.59 -12.11 -34.33
C GLU A 477 17.89 -12.91 -34.11
N GLN A 478 18.84 -12.82 -35.04
CA GLN A 478 20.21 -13.36 -34.90
C GLN A 478 21.05 -12.63 -33.84
N HIS A 479 20.83 -11.33 -33.63
CA HIS A 479 21.40 -10.57 -32.51
C HIS A 479 20.76 -10.94 -31.16
N SER A 480 19.60 -11.58 -31.14
CA SER A 480 18.78 -11.79 -29.93
C SER A 480 19.04 -13.10 -29.18
N SER A 481 20.29 -13.56 -29.07
CA SER A 481 20.61 -14.69 -28.17
C SER A 481 20.18 -14.35 -26.74
N LYS A 482 19.20 -15.13 -26.26
CA LYS A 482 17.99 -14.58 -25.65
C LYS A 482 18.05 -14.55 -24.13
N MET A 483 19.06 -13.90 -23.55
CA MET A 483 19.10 -13.74 -22.10
C MET A 483 19.54 -12.34 -21.61
N TYR A 484 20.38 -11.59 -22.36
CA TYR A 484 21.04 -10.40 -21.77
C TYR A 484 21.23 -9.14 -22.62
N ASP A 485 20.51 -8.92 -23.73
CA ASP A 485 20.64 -7.64 -24.47
C ASP A 485 19.37 -6.76 -24.40
N ASN A 486 19.50 -5.68 -23.61
CA ASN A 486 18.97 -4.33 -23.89
C ASN A 486 19.20 -3.32 -22.73
N VAL A 487 19.95 -3.64 -21.67
CA VAL A 487 19.98 -2.72 -20.50
C VAL A 487 21.35 -2.31 -19.97
N VAL A 488 22.46 -2.90 -20.41
CA VAL A 488 23.79 -2.38 -20.06
C VAL A 488 24.74 -2.51 -21.24
N GLU A 489 25.20 -1.38 -21.79
CA GLU A 489 26.33 -1.34 -22.73
C GLU A 489 27.57 -1.95 -22.05
N GLY A 490 28.12 -3.04 -22.60
CA GLY A 490 29.41 -3.60 -22.15
C GLY A 490 29.40 -5.05 -21.67
N ILE A 491 28.25 -5.73 -21.61
CA ILE A 491 28.22 -7.18 -21.35
C ILE A 491 28.35 -7.94 -22.66
N GLY A 492 29.48 -8.63 -22.86
CA GLY A 492 29.64 -9.57 -23.96
C GLY A 492 28.59 -10.69 -23.87
N ARG A 493 28.04 -11.13 -25.01
CA ARG A 493 27.07 -12.23 -25.03
C ARG A 493 27.68 -13.51 -24.44
N LEU A 494 26.88 -14.36 -23.80
CA LEU A 494 27.34 -15.67 -23.29
C LEU A 494 28.06 -16.52 -24.35
N ASN A 495 27.54 -16.51 -25.59
CA ASN A 495 28.11 -17.20 -26.74
C ASN A 495 29.34 -16.50 -27.35
N SER A 496 29.84 -15.43 -26.71
CA SER A 496 31.11 -14.79 -27.01
C SER A 496 32.18 -15.05 -25.93
N VAL A 497 31.82 -15.77 -24.86
CA VAL A 497 32.79 -16.25 -23.87
C VAL A 497 33.65 -17.35 -24.52
N PRO A 498 34.99 -17.24 -24.51
CA PRO A 498 35.86 -18.29 -25.00
C PRO A 498 35.55 -19.64 -24.33
N ASP A 499 35.56 -20.72 -25.12
CA ASP A 499 35.30 -22.08 -24.64
C ASP A 499 33.93 -22.29 -23.97
N PHE A 500 32.96 -21.36 -24.14
CA PHE A 500 31.59 -21.45 -23.61
C PHE A 500 30.96 -22.81 -23.85
N ARG A 501 31.02 -23.26 -25.11
CA ARG A 501 30.45 -24.54 -25.52
C ARG A 501 31.14 -25.72 -24.84
N GLU A 502 32.46 -25.68 -24.71
CA GLU A 502 33.23 -26.73 -24.04
C GLU A 502 32.89 -26.80 -22.55
N HIS A 503 32.72 -25.64 -21.89
CA HIS A 503 32.29 -25.57 -20.50
C HIS A 503 30.90 -26.18 -20.29
N VAL A 504 29.92 -25.84 -21.14
CA VAL A 504 28.56 -26.37 -21.05
C VAL A 504 28.52 -27.87 -21.32
N VAL A 505 29.26 -28.36 -22.33
CA VAL A 505 29.39 -29.79 -22.62
C VAL A 505 30.03 -30.53 -21.43
N GLY A 506 31.12 -30.01 -20.87
CA GLY A 506 31.78 -30.62 -19.72
C GLY A 506 30.88 -30.67 -18.48
N LEU A 507 30.06 -29.64 -18.24
CA LEU A 507 29.03 -29.63 -17.18
C LEU A 507 27.97 -30.71 -17.40
N ARG A 508 27.48 -30.87 -18.64
CA ARG A 508 26.51 -31.92 -19.01
C ARG A 508 27.09 -33.31 -18.75
N GLU A 509 28.31 -33.58 -19.23
CA GLU A 509 28.98 -34.87 -19.06
C GLU A 509 29.23 -35.22 -17.58
N GLN A 510 29.66 -34.24 -16.78
CA GLN A 510 29.86 -34.43 -15.33
C GLN A 510 28.55 -34.74 -14.60
N MET A 511 27.46 -34.06 -14.99
CA MET A 511 26.13 -34.30 -14.46
C MET A 511 25.63 -35.70 -14.82
N GLU A 512 25.72 -36.10 -16.09
CA GLU A 512 25.32 -37.43 -16.55
C GLU A 512 26.11 -38.53 -15.86
N THR A 513 27.44 -38.38 -15.74
CA THR A 513 28.31 -39.33 -15.03
C THR A 513 27.90 -39.48 -13.57
N ARG A 514 27.71 -38.36 -12.86
CA ARG A 514 27.39 -38.38 -11.43
C ARG A 514 25.98 -38.89 -11.15
N TYR A 515 25.03 -38.61 -12.02
CA TYR A 515 23.69 -39.18 -11.95
C TYR A 515 23.75 -40.70 -12.12
N ASN A 516 24.44 -41.19 -13.16
CA ASN A 516 24.60 -42.63 -13.39
C ASN A 516 25.30 -43.33 -12.21
N ASP A 517 26.38 -42.76 -11.68
CA ASP A 517 27.10 -43.29 -10.51
C ASP A 517 26.18 -43.39 -9.27
N TYR A 518 25.27 -42.44 -9.07
CA TYR A 518 24.36 -42.42 -7.92
C TYR A 518 23.25 -43.47 -8.04
N PHE A 519 22.78 -43.76 -9.27
CA PHE A 519 21.71 -44.73 -9.51
C PHE A 519 22.20 -46.17 -9.71
N ASP A 520 23.40 -46.40 -10.28
CA ASP A 520 24.02 -47.72 -10.36
C ASP A 520 24.33 -48.33 -8.97
N ASP A 521 24.64 -47.49 -7.97
CA ASP A 521 24.82 -47.90 -6.57
C ASP A 521 23.49 -48.20 -5.84
N SER A 522 22.36 -47.66 -6.33
CA SER A 522 21.04 -47.84 -5.73
C SER A 522 20.35 -49.15 -6.18
N ASP A 523 20.58 -49.57 -7.43
CA ASP A 523 20.08 -50.84 -7.97
C ASP A 523 20.91 -52.06 -7.50
N THR A 524 22.10 -51.85 -6.94
CA THR A 524 22.89 -52.92 -6.30
C THR A 524 22.54 -53.12 -4.81
N GLN A 525 21.65 -52.30 -4.23
CA GLN A 525 21.17 -52.42 -2.84
C GLN A 525 19.69 -52.83 -2.68
N ARG A 526 18.96 -53.07 -3.77
CA ARG A 526 17.66 -53.77 -3.79
C ARG A 526 17.85 -55.25 -4.11
#